data_AF-A0A7C6QZY4-F1
#
_entry.id   AF-A0A7C6QZY4-F1
#
_cell.length_a   1.000
_cell.length_b   1.000
_cell.length_c   1.000
_cell.angle_alpha   90.00
_cell.angle_beta   90.00
_cell.angle_gamma   90.00
#
_symmetry.space_group_name_H-M   'P 1'
#
loop_
_entity.id
_entity.type
_entity.pdbx_description
1 polymer ?
#
loop_
_entity_poly.entity_id
_entity_poly.type
_entity_poly.pdbx_seq_one_letter_code
_entity_poly.pdbx_strand_id
1 'polypeptide(L)'
;MELTPIGVIRSPYRTPQDAPRQGRFSGQTAELEIYPRFAEGLKDVEQATHLIVLYWCHLGSRDTLQTKTPFGPEIRGVFACRSPSRPNPIAFCVSELLEVRENRLLVRGIDAVDGSPLLDIKPYSSEVDGVAGARIGWLKNRI
;
A
#
# COMPACT_ATOMS: atom_id res chain seq x y z
N MET A 1 20.55 -4.66 -5.37
CA MET A 1 19.72 -4.79 -4.15
C MET A 1 18.63 -5.78 -4.47
N GLU A 2 18.44 -6.77 -3.62
CA GLU A 2 17.36 -7.75 -3.72
C GLU A 2 16.44 -7.56 -2.52
N LEU A 3 15.13 -7.64 -2.74
CA LEU A 3 14.12 -7.57 -1.69
C LEU A 3 13.61 -8.97 -1.40
N THR A 4 13.42 -9.28 -0.12
CA THR A 4 12.82 -10.54 0.31
C THR A 4 11.35 -10.30 0.67
N PRO A 5 10.38 -10.88 -0.06
CA PRO A 5 8.99 -10.81 0.34
C PRO A 5 8.78 -11.47 1.70
N ILE A 6 8.10 -10.77 2.60
CA ILE A 6 7.76 -11.27 3.93
C ILE A 6 6.40 -11.99 3.97
N GLY A 7 5.62 -11.86 2.90
CA GLY A 7 4.29 -12.43 2.81
C GLY A 7 3.61 -12.14 1.49
N VAL A 8 2.31 -12.34 1.46
CA VAL A 8 1.43 -12.08 0.32
C VAL A 8 0.18 -11.35 0.78
N ILE A 9 -0.32 -10.42 -0.04
CA ILE A 9 -1.58 -9.74 0.23
C ILE A 9 -2.70 -10.50 -0.46
N ARG A 10 -3.73 -10.88 0.30
CA ARG A 10 -4.98 -11.46 -0.20
C ARG A 10 -6.05 -10.38 -0.24
N SER A 11 -6.54 -10.03 -1.42
CA SER A 11 -7.50 -8.94 -1.60
C SER A 11 -8.63 -9.34 -2.57
N PRO A 12 -9.75 -8.61 -2.59
CA PRO A 12 -10.80 -8.87 -3.56
C PRO A 12 -10.46 -8.37 -4.98
N TYR A 13 -9.32 -7.71 -5.18
CA TYR A 13 -8.96 -7.05 -6.45
C TYR A 13 -8.18 -8.00 -7.33
N ARG A 14 -8.79 -8.54 -8.39
CA ARG A 14 -8.13 -9.53 -9.27
C ARG A 14 -7.26 -8.89 -10.34
N THR A 15 -7.61 -7.67 -10.74
CA THR A 15 -6.90 -6.88 -11.73
C THR A 15 -6.63 -5.46 -11.21
N PRO A 16 -5.66 -4.72 -11.79
CA PRO A 16 -5.43 -3.32 -11.43
C PRO A 16 -6.67 -2.42 -11.57
N GLN A 17 -7.62 -2.78 -12.44
CA GLN A 17 -8.86 -2.04 -12.66
C GLN A 17 -9.88 -2.26 -11.54
N ASP A 18 -9.83 -3.40 -10.85
CA ASP A 18 -10.70 -3.72 -9.72
C ASP A 18 -10.25 -2.98 -8.44
N ALA A 19 -8.95 -2.68 -8.35
CA ALA A 19 -8.38 -2.01 -7.20
C ALA A 19 -8.82 -0.54 -7.12
N PRO A 20 -9.13 -0.02 -5.90
CA PRO A 20 -9.43 1.38 -5.72
C PRO A 20 -8.20 2.22 -6.02
N ARG A 21 -8.40 3.48 -6.45
CA ARG A 21 -7.28 4.39 -6.76
C ARG A 21 -6.36 4.65 -5.57
N GLN A 22 -6.92 4.65 -4.36
CA GLN A 22 -6.21 4.67 -3.09
C GLN A 22 -7.01 3.84 -2.09
N GLY A 23 -6.35 2.91 -1.40
CA GLY A 23 -6.99 1.98 -0.48
C GLY A 23 -7.77 2.68 0.63
N ARG A 24 -7.30 3.84 1.09
CA ARG A 24 -7.95 4.68 2.12
C ARG A 24 -9.43 5.00 1.84
N PHE A 25 -9.86 5.03 0.57
CA PHE A 25 -11.24 5.34 0.19
C PHE A 25 -12.12 4.11 0.01
N SER A 26 -11.58 2.92 0.30
CA SER A 26 -12.27 1.64 0.15
C SER A 26 -12.72 1.09 1.50
N GLY A 27 -13.96 0.60 1.55
CA GLY A 27 -14.47 -0.13 2.72
C GLY A 27 -14.14 -1.63 2.73
N GLN A 28 -13.58 -2.15 1.62
CA GLN A 28 -13.23 -3.56 1.48
C GLN A 28 -12.07 -3.94 2.39
N THR A 29 -12.08 -5.17 2.88
CA THR A 29 -11.00 -5.75 3.67
C THR A 29 -10.03 -6.53 2.80
N ALA A 30 -8.80 -6.66 3.28
CA ALA A 30 -7.75 -7.51 2.73
C ALA A 30 -7.04 -8.21 3.88
N GLU A 31 -6.33 -9.29 3.57
CA GLU A 31 -5.50 -10.00 4.53
C GLU A 31 -4.03 -9.87 4.17
N LEU A 32 -3.20 -9.52 5.14
CA LEU A 32 -1.75 -9.59 5.04
C LEU A 32 -1.32 -10.95 5.60
N GLU A 33 -0.98 -11.88 4.71
CA GLU A 33 -0.53 -13.22 5.07
C GLU A 33 1.00 -13.22 5.16
N ILE A 34 1.53 -13.20 6.38
CA ILE A 34 2.97 -13.24 6.64
C ILE A 34 3.47 -14.68 6.49
N TYR A 35 4.59 -14.90 5.79
CA TYR A 35 5.16 -16.24 5.69
C TYR A 35 5.62 -16.75 7.06
N PRO A 36 5.45 -18.06 7.37
CA PRO A 36 5.74 -18.61 8.70
C PRO A 36 7.13 -18.25 9.25
N ARG A 37 8.17 -18.22 8.40
CA ARG A 37 9.54 -17.87 8.79
C ARG A 37 9.72 -16.43 9.30
N PHE A 38 8.74 -15.55 9.08
CA PHE A 38 8.75 -14.16 9.53
C PHE A 38 7.67 -13.87 10.58
N ALA A 39 6.85 -14.87 10.95
CA ALA A 39 5.71 -14.68 11.83
C ALA A 39 6.10 -14.20 13.24
N GLU A 40 7.29 -14.55 13.74
CA GLU A 40 7.80 -14.03 15.03
C GLU A 40 7.92 -12.50 15.04
N GLY A 41 8.11 -11.87 13.87
CA GLY A 41 8.12 -10.42 13.72
C GLY A 41 6.78 -9.73 13.97
N LEU A 42 5.68 -10.48 14.14
CA LEU A 42 4.37 -9.96 14.48
C LEU A 42 4.14 -9.76 15.98
N LYS A 43 5.10 -10.12 16.83
CA LYS A 43 4.99 -9.90 18.27
C LYS A 43 4.58 -8.44 18.57
N ASP A 44 3.52 -8.27 19.35
CA ASP A 44 2.96 -6.98 19.79
C ASP A 44 2.30 -6.11 18.68
N VAL A 45 2.10 -6.63 17.46
CA VAL A 45 1.51 -5.87 16.34
C VAL A 45 0.07 -5.41 16.62
N GLU A 46 -0.68 -6.17 17.41
CA GLU A 46 -2.04 -5.89 17.82
C GLU A 46 -2.18 -4.63 18.69
N GLN A 47 -1.06 -4.11 19.22
CA GLN A 47 -1.04 -2.86 19.97
C GLN A 47 -1.21 -1.63 19.05
N ALA A 48 -1.07 -1.80 17.73
CA ALA A 48 -1.29 -0.76 16.74
C ALA A 48 -2.72 -0.80 16.18
N THR A 49 -3.37 0.35 16.06
CA THR A 49 -4.66 0.45 15.35
C THR A 49 -4.48 0.58 13.84
N HIS A 50 -3.32 1.07 13.40
CA HIS A 50 -3.00 1.30 12.00
C HIS A 50 -1.58 0.85 11.69
N LEU A 51 -1.39 0.34 10.48
CA LEU A 51 -0.11 -0.10 9.96
C LEU A 51 0.23 0.67 8.68
N ILE A 52 1.49 1.05 8.53
CA ILE A 52 2.10 1.28 7.23
C ILE A 52 2.32 -0.08 6.59
N VAL A 53 1.86 -0.25 5.36
CA VAL A 53 2.01 -1.48 4.57
C VAL A 53 2.78 -1.14 3.29
N LEU A 54 3.93 -1.78 3.12
CA LEU A 54 4.74 -1.67 1.91
C LEU A 54 4.62 -2.96 1.12
N TYR A 55 4.25 -2.85 -0.16
CA TYR A 55 4.08 -4.01 -1.03
C TYR A 55 4.61 -3.72 -2.43
N TRP A 56 4.86 -4.78 -3.18
CA TRP A 56 5.36 -4.70 -4.54
C TRP A 56 4.20 -4.73 -5.55
N CYS A 57 4.01 -3.68 -6.33
CA CYS A 57 3.08 -3.68 -7.47
C CYS A 57 3.67 -4.52 -8.61
N HIS A 58 3.57 -5.84 -8.47
CA HIS A 58 4.17 -6.83 -9.37
C HIS A 58 3.71 -6.74 -10.84
N LEU A 59 2.57 -6.08 -11.11
CA LEU A 59 2.06 -5.81 -12.46
C LEU A 59 2.46 -4.43 -13.02
N GLY A 60 3.17 -3.62 -12.24
CA GLY A 60 3.59 -2.27 -12.63
C GLY A 60 4.80 -2.29 -13.58
N SER A 61 4.78 -1.42 -14.59
CA SER A 61 5.95 -1.22 -15.46
C SER A 61 7.07 -0.49 -14.72
N ARG A 62 8.31 -0.97 -14.85
CA ARG A 62 9.49 -0.40 -14.20
C ARG A 62 10.18 0.69 -15.01
N ASP A 63 9.96 0.73 -16.32
CA ASP A 63 10.60 1.71 -17.20
C ASP A 63 9.76 3.00 -17.37
N THR A 64 8.61 3.06 -16.70
CA THR A 64 7.73 4.24 -16.73
C THR A 64 8.29 5.35 -15.85
N LEU A 65 8.63 6.49 -16.46
CA LEU A 65 9.09 7.70 -15.75
C LEU A 65 8.05 8.83 -15.72
N GLN A 66 7.05 8.78 -16.59
CA GLN A 66 5.96 9.75 -16.68
C GLN A 66 4.64 9.05 -16.97
N THR A 67 3.53 9.57 -16.43
CA THR A 67 2.18 9.03 -16.65
C THR A 67 1.12 10.12 -16.58
N LYS A 68 -0.06 9.85 -17.15
CA LYS A 68 -1.29 10.58 -16.80
C LYS A 68 -1.81 10.10 -15.45
N THR A 69 -2.38 10.99 -14.66
CA THR A 69 -3.04 10.62 -13.40
C THR A 69 -4.55 10.57 -13.60
N PRO A 70 -5.32 9.93 -12.70
CA PRO A 70 -6.78 9.96 -12.77
C PRO A 70 -7.40 11.35 -12.56
N PHE A 71 -6.58 12.36 -12.27
CA PHE A 71 -7.01 13.71 -11.90
C PHE A 71 -6.88 14.72 -13.05
N GLY A 72 -6.60 14.30 -14.28
CA GLY A 72 -6.53 15.22 -15.42
C GLY A 72 -5.71 14.70 -16.60
N PRO A 73 -5.75 15.39 -17.75
CA PRO A 73 -5.02 14.99 -18.94
C PRO A 73 -3.50 15.25 -18.85
N GLU A 74 -3.03 16.02 -17.87
CA GLU A 74 -1.64 16.43 -17.74
C GLU A 74 -0.72 15.25 -17.40
N ILE A 75 0.41 15.17 -18.10
CA ILE A 75 1.47 14.21 -17.84
C ILE A 75 2.27 14.66 -16.61
N ARG A 76 2.57 13.72 -15.71
CA ARG A 76 3.36 13.95 -14.50
C ARG A 76 4.47 12.93 -14.39
N GLY A 77 5.61 13.35 -13.85
CA GLY A 77 6.66 12.40 -13.46
C GLY A 77 6.14 11.45 -12.38
N VAL A 78 6.56 10.18 -12.43
CA VAL A 78 6.08 9.14 -11.49
C VAL A 78 6.46 9.45 -10.03
N PHE A 79 7.52 10.22 -9.80
CA PHE A 79 7.92 10.70 -8.48
C PHE A 79 7.11 11.90 -7.98
N ALA A 80 6.38 12.57 -8.87
CA ALA A 80 5.47 13.65 -8.51
C ALA A 80 4.04 13.13 -8.24
N CYS A 81 3.79 11.83 -8.36
CA CYS A 81 2.48 11.20 -8.17
C CYS A 81 2.59 9.80 -7.52
N ARG A 82 1.45 9.11 -7.38
CA ARG A 82 1.34 7.77 -6.75
C ARG A 82 1.11 6.64 -7.75
N SER A 83 1.61 6.79 -8.99
CA SER A 83 1.52 5.73 -10.02
C SER A 83 2.16 4.42 -9.55
N PRO A 84 1.53 3.25 -9.73
CA PRO A 84 2.15 1.95 -9.42
C PRO A 84 3.29 1.59 -10.37
N SER A 85 3.26 2.09 -11.62
CA SER A 85 4.37 1.97 -12.56
C SER A 85 5.44 3.02 -12.25
N ARG A 86 6.64 2.56 -11.86
CA ARG A 86 7.83 3.35 -11.46
C ARG A 86 9.05 2.41 -11.35
N PRO A 87 10.30 2.93 -11.33
CA PRO A 87 11.51 2.09 -11.31
C PRO A 87 11.56 1.00 -10.23
N ASN A 88 11.13 1.37 -9.02
CA ASN A 88 10.91 0.44 -7.91
C ASN A 88 9.43 0.55 -7.50
N PRO A 89 8.54 -0.33 -7.99
CA PRO A 89 7.10 -0.30 -7.77
C PRO A 89 6.71 -0.69 -6.33
N ILE A 90 7.29 0.00 -5.36
CA ILE A 90 6.96 -0.09 -3.95
C ILE A 90 5.77 0.83 -3.71
N ALA A 91 4.64 0.23 -3.34
CA ALA A 91 3.46 0.93 -2.89
C ALA A 91 3.48 1.12 -1.37
N PHE A 92 2.70 2.10 -0.94
CA PHE A 92 2.56 2.51 0.45
C PHE A 92 1.08 2.72 0.73
N CYS A 93 0.57 2.02 1.74
CA CYS A 93 -0.74 2.27 2.33
C CYS A 93 -0.60 2.53 3.82
N VAL A 94 -1.50 3.34 4.38
CA VAL A 94 -1.82 3.31 5.81
C VAL A 94 -3.14 2.57 5.93
N SER A 95 -3.12 1.40 6.58
CA SER A 95 -4.28 0.53 6.73
C SER A 95 -4.69 0.42 8.20
N GLU A 96 -5.99 0.37 8.44
CA GLU A 96 -6.57 0.03 9.74
C GLU A 96 -6.38 -1.47 10.01
N LEU A 97 -5.84 -1.81 11.17
CA LEU A 97 -5.73 -3.19 11.65
C LEU A 97 -7.03 -3.59 12.34
N LEU A 98 -7.73 -4.58 11.78
CA LEU A 98 -9.03 -5.03 12.28
C LEU A 98 -8.88 -6.26 13.17
N GLU A 99 -7.98 -7.18 12.82
CA GLU A 99 -7.79 -8.44 13.54
C GLU A 99 -6.41 -9.04 13.29
N VAL A 100 -5.89 -9.76 14.29
CA VAL A 100 -4.67 -10.56 14.21
C VAL A 100 -5.02 -12.02 14.46
N ARG A 101 -4.70 -12.91 13.52
CA ARG A 101 -4.88 -14.37 13.63
C ARG A 101 -3.60 -15.09 13.22
N GLU A 102 -2.82 -15.55 14.20
CA GLU A 102 -1.52 -16.18 13.95
C GLU A 102 -0.62 -15.30 13.05
N ASN A 103 -0.37 -15.72 11.81
CA ASN A 103 0.43 -15.02 10.81
C ASN A 103 -0.40 -14.21 9.80
N ARG A 104 -1.70 -14.00 10.06
CA ARG A 104 -2.64 -13.29 9.18
C ARG A 104 -3.18 -12.05 9.86
N LEU A 105 -3.09 -10.91 9.18
CA LEU A 105 -3.62 -9.62 9.65
C LEU A 105 -4.79 -9.22 8.76
N LEU A 106 -6.00 -9.11 9.32
CA LEU A 106 -7.14 -8.55 8.61
C LEU A 106 -7.06 -7.03 8.67
N VAL A 107 -7.08 -6.37 7.51
CA VAL A 107 -6.90 -4.93 7.40
C VAL A 107 -7.92 -4.29 6.47
N ARG A 108 -8.13 -2.99 6.63
CA ARG A 108 -8.87 -2.13 5.68
C ARG A 108 -7.96 -0.98 5.23
N GLY A 109 -8.13 -0.51 3.99
CA GLY A 109 -7.35 0.61 3.46
C GLY A 109 -6.22 0.22 2.50
N ILE A 110 -6.27 -1.00 1.97
CA ILE A 110 -5.31 -1.53 0.99
C ILE A 110 -5.87 -1.43 -0.44
N ASP A 111 -4.99 -1.17 -1.41
CA ASP A 111 -5.28 -1.11 -2.86
C ASP A 111 -4.45 -2.11 -3.69
N ALA A 112 -3.86 -3.11 -3.04
CA ALA A 112 -3.03 -4.12 -3.68
C ALA A 112 -3.86 -5.14 -4.46
N VAL A 113 -3.48 -5.44 -5.70
CA VAL A 113 -4.01 -6.58 -6.45
C VAL A 113 -3.70 -7.87 -5.69
N ASP A 114 -4.66 -8.80 -5.68
CA ASP A 114 -4.54 -10.09 -5.01
C ASP A 114 -3.26 -10.83 -5.44
N GLY A 115 -2.57 -11.41 -4.47
CA GLY A 115 -1.28 -12.06 -4.70
C GLY A 115 -0.08 -11.10 -4.72
N SER A 116 -0.27 -9.80 -4.48
CA SER A 116 0.85 -8.86 -4.42
C SER A 116 1.84 -9.23 -3.30
N PRO A 117 3.16 -9.26 -3.59
CA PRO A 117 4.17 -9.53 -2.57
C PRO A 117 4.19 -8.45 -1.50
N LEU A 118 4.06 -8.86 -0.24
CA LEU A 118 4.23 -7.98 0.91
C LEU A 118 5.72 -7.85 1.22
N LEU A 119 6.19 -6.61 1.37
CA LEU A 119 7.60 -6.31 1.61
C LEU A 119 7.89 -5.98 3.07
N ASP A 120 7.02 -5.18 3.70
CA ASP A 120 7.25 -4.67 5.04
C ASP A 120 5.93 -4.16 5.67
N ILE A 121 5.87 -4.17 6.99
CA ILE A 121 4.81 -3.55 7.78
C ILE A 121 5.41 -2.80 8.96
N LYS A 122 4.82 -1.67 9.33
CA LYS A 122 5.25 -0.87 10.50
C LYS A 122 4.04 -0.29 11.22
N PRO A 123 4.05 -0.14 12.56
CA PRO A 123 3.01 0.62 13.24
C PRO A 123 3.01 2.07 12.72
N TYR A 124 1.84 2.60 12.37
CA TYR A 124 1.69 4.01 12.02
C TYR A 124 1.71 4.86 13.30
N SER A 125 2.52 5.91 13.31
CA SER A 125 2.55 6.90 14.38
C SER A 125 2.12 8.26 13.86
N SER A 126 1.04 8.82 14.39
CA SER A 126 0.59 10.16 13.99
C SER A 126 1.60 11.26 14.30
N GLU A 127 2.46 11.07 15.30
CA GLU A 127 3.50 12.04 15.67
C GLU A 127 4.69 12.02 14.70
N VAL A 128 5.00 10.85 14.12
CA VAL A 128 6.15 10.66 13.24
C VAL A 128 5.75 10.78 11.77
N ASP A 129 4.67 10.11 11.39
CA ASP A 129 4.22 9.98 10.00
C ASP A 129 3.21 11.06 9.59
N GLY A 130 2.54 11.68 10.56
CA GLY A 130 1.50 12.67 10.34
C GLY A 130 2.05 14.09 10.17
N VAL A 131 1.83 14.70 9.01
CA VAL A 131 2.17 16.11 8.75
C VAL A 131 0.89 16.89 8.43
N ALA A 132 0.37 17.61 9.42
CA ALA A 132 -0.85 18.41 9.28
C ALA A 132 -0.67 19.51 8.20
N GLY A 133 -1.65 19.66 7.31
CA GLY A 133 -1.65 20.70 6.27
C GLY A 133 -0.72 20.46 5.08
N ALA A 134 -0.05 19.31 4.99
CA ALA A 134 0.74 18.94 3.82
C ALA A 134 -0.11 18.97 2.53
N ARG A 135 0.47 19.45 1.42
CA ARG A 135 -0.25 19.69 0.16
C ARG A 135 0.54 19.24 -1.07
N ILE A 136 -0.19 18.83 -2.10
CA ILE A 136 0.35 18.60 -3.44
C ILE A 136 -0.15 19.73 -4.34
N GLY A 137 0.76 20.60 -4.79
CA GLY A 137 0.40 21.88 -5.45
C GLY A 137 -0.47 21.74 -6.70
N TRP A 138 -0.34 20.63 -7.44
CA TRP A 138 -1.13 20.34 -8.64
C TRP A 138 -2.43 19.58 -8.37
N LEU A 139 -2.66 19.11 -7.14
CA LEU A 139 -3.81 18.31 -6.72
C LEU A 139 -4.86 19.16 -5.99
N LYS A 140 -4.98 20.45 -6.31
CA LYS A 140 -5.96 21.33 -5.68
C LYS A 140 -7.39 20.88 -6.04
N ASN A 141 -8.27 20.79 -5.03
CA ASN A 141 -9.71 20.55 -5.14
C ASN A 141 -10.14 19.18 -5.75
N ARG A 142 -9.36 18.10 -5.58
CA ARG A 142 -9.64 16.81 -6.25
C ARG A 142 -9.61 15.56 -5.36
N ILE A 143 -9.47 15.73 -4.05
CA ILE A 143 -9.61 14.68 -3.02
C ILE A 143 -10.32 15.29 -1.82
#